data_AF-A0AAT9R1V8-F1
#
_entry.id   AF-A0AAT9R1V8-F1
#
_cell.length_a   1.000
_cell.length_b   1.000
_cell.length_c   1.000
_cell.angle_alpha   90.00
_cell.angle_beta   90.00
_cell.angle_gamma   90.00
#
_symmetry.space_group_name_H-M   'P 1'
#
loop_
_entity.id
_entity.type
_entity.pdbx_description
1 polymer ?
#
loop_
_entity_poly.entity_id
_entity_poly.type
_entity_poly.pdbx_seq_one_letter_code
_entity_poly.pdbx_strand_id
1 'polypeptide(L)'
;MSRKSHRGTACLGAFLAGVTAFGGALASPASAAASRHASPPPVSDFQGVNWADPRDNYADDAVVPSGLSTSDSYATTYAKSRAIVGGFAELGANTVRLPVNPSSVNGSFWKSYRGAIDAATAKGFKVILGYWEADNTKDGKIDDQASWDRMWARITSAYAGNSKVYFEPMNEPFGYTSEEWRDVAARWLTTHRFIPRDRVLIGGIKYSEDVKPVCADSRLDGTRIALHNYGFWHTDWTSVDQWKADFKERIGTCASRTILDEFGATMTSGLDYNGPVNGSNEVAYIQAATDTIRELGLGSVYWPGLRNGDTYSLTTLQGTGTRLSLKLNNQSGLDRLHWAWKQ
;
A
#
# COMPACT_ATOMS: atom_id res chain seq x y z
N MET A 1 -60.82 36.20 -45.96
CA MET A 1 -62.07 36.99 -45.85
C MET A 1 -62.63 36.75 -44.45
N SER A 2 -62.35 37.66 -43.51
CA SER A 2 -63.28 38.69 -42.99
C SER A 2 -64.44 38.09 -42.19
N ARG A 3 -64.37 38.13 -40.84
CA ARG A 3 -65.11 39.06 -39.93
C ARG A 3 -66.62 38.74 -39.90
N LYS A 4 -67.33 38.57 -38.78
CA LYS A 4 -67.55 39.48 -37.62
C LYS A 4 -68.67 38.84 -36.76
N SER A 5 -68.54 38.71 -35.44
CA SER A 5 -69.02 39.59 -34.35
C SER A 5 -70.53 39.53 -33.99
N HIS A 6 -70.86 39.25 -32.72
CA HIS A 6 -71.47 40.18 -31.72
C HIS A 6 -72.13 39.39 -30.56
N ARG A 7 -71.74 39.67 -29.29
CA ARG A 7 -72.46 40.44 -28.23
C ARG A 7 -73.86 39.87 -27.92
N GLY A 8 -74.30 39.57 -26.69
CA GLY A 8 -73.84 39.82 -25.32
C GLY A 8 -75.07 39.94 -24.40
N THR A 9 -74.99 39.54 -23.11
CA THR A 9 -75.80 40.00 -21.94
C THR A 9 -75.41 39.13 -20.73
N ALA A 10 -74.72 39.65 -19.70
CA ALA A 10 -75.21 40.42 -18.54
C ALA A 10 -75.86 39.56 -17.43
N CYS A 11 -75.17 39.44 -16.28
CA CYS A 11 -75.62 39.83 -14.93
C CYS A 11 -75.12 38.91 -13.80
N LEU A 12 -74.59 39.57 -12.75
CA LEU A 12 -74.64 39.33 -11.29
C LEU A 12 -74.80 37.86 -10.79
N GLY A 13 -74.08 37.34 -9.81
CA GLY A 13 -73.29 37.93 -8.73
C GLY A 13 -73.24 36.94 -7.55
N ALA A 14 -72.25 37.12 -6.66
CA ALA A 14 -72.11 36.55 -5.30
C ALA A 14 -71.83 35.03 -5.19
N PHE A 15 -70.58 34.64 -4.91
CA PHE A 15 -69.99 34.39 -3.57
C PHE A 15 -70.46 33.07 -2.93
N LEU A 16 -69.57 32.06 -2.88
CA LEU A 16 -68.97 31.59 -1.62
C LEU A 16 -67.94 30.48 -1.88
N ALA A 17 -66.82 30.64 -1.20
CA ALA A 17 -65.64 29.78 -1.21
C ALA A 17 -65.87 28.45 -0.49
N GLY A 18 -65.11 27.42 -0.87
CA GLY A 18 -65.12 26.14 -0.16
C GLY A 18 -64.21 25.07 -0.75
N VAL A 19 -62.89 25.32 -0.71
CA VAL A 19 -61.78 24.35 -0.62
C VAL A 19 -61.95 23.02 -1.39
N THR A 20 -61.39 22.96 -2.60
CA THR A 20 -61.03 21.70 -3.24
C THR A 20 -59.76 21.14 -2.62
N ALA A 21 -59.84 19.92 -2.09
CA ALA A 21 -58.72 19.14 -1.61
C ALA A 21 -57.66 18.94 -2.72
N PHE A 22 -56.54 19.64 -2.61
CA PHE A 22 -55.31 19.25 -3.28
C PHE A 22 -54.67 18.14 -2.45
N GLY A 23 -54.64 16.93 -3.02
CA GLY A 23 -53.81 15.84 -2.53
C GLY A 23 -52.35 16.24 -2.59
N GLY A 24 -51.83 16.78 -1.49
CA GLY A 24 -50.41 16.94 -1.27
C GLY A 24 -49.80 15.56 -1.10
N ALA A 25 -49.15 15.06 -2.15
CA ALA A 25 -48.14 14.04 -1.98
C ALA A 25 -47.05 14.64 -1.09
N LEU A 26 -47.04 14.23 0.18
CA LEU A 26 -45.92 14.46 1.08
C LEU A 26 -44.72 13.76 0.45
N ALA A 27 -43.89 14.53 -0.26
CA ALA A 27 -42.54 14.12 -0.55
C ALA A 27 -41.84 13.98 0.79
N SER A 28 -41.71 12.73 1.26
CA SER A 28 -40.83 12.40 2.37
C SER A 28 -39.47 13.03 2.11
N PRO A 29 -38.87 13.75 3.07
CA PRO A 29 -37.49 14.18 2.90
C PRO A 29 -36.68 12.90 2.79
N ALA A 30 -36.12 12.66 1.60
CA ALA A 30 -35.06 11.69 1.45
C ALA A 30 -33.96 12.17 2.41
N SER A 31 -33.84 11.50 3.56
CA SER A 31 -32.66 11.61 4.39
C SER A 31 -31.49 11.30 3.49
N ALA A 32 -30.78 12.34 3.06
CA ALA A 32 -29.45 12.22 2.52
C ALA A 32 -28.65 11.53 3.63
N ALA A 33 -28.51 10.22 3.51
CA ALA A 33 -27.54 9.48 4.28
C ALA A 33 -26.21 10.11 3.90
N ALA A 34 -25.74 11.04 4.73
CA ALA A 34 -24.38 11.51 4.69
C ALA A 34 -23.53 10.25 4.58
N SER A 35 -22.80 10.09 3.47
CA SER A 35 -21.85 9.01 3.31
C SER A 35 -20.89 9.16 4.47
N ARG A 36 -21.10 8.39 5.54
CA ARG A 36 -20.14 8.29 6.63
C ARG A 36 -18.90 7.74 5.94
N HIS A 37 -17.89 8.58 5.75
CA HIS A 37 -16.58 8.13 5.31
C HIS A 37 -16.23 6.97 6.25
N ALA A 38 -16.13 5.76 5.70
CA ALA A 38 -15.70 4.61 6.48
C ALA A 38 -14.38 4.98 7.14
N SER A 39 -14.25 4.70 8.45
CA SER A 39 -13.01 4.95 9.16
C SER A 39 -11.86 4.26 8.40
N PRO A 40 -10.69 4.91 8.28
CA PRO A 40 -9.51 4.28 7.70
C PRO A 40 -9.24 2.92 8.35
N PRO A 41 -8.82 1.90 7.58
CA PRO A 41 -8.49 0.61 8.17
C PRO A 41 -7.33 0.78 9.18
N PRO A 42 -7.36 0.14 10.35
CA PRO A 42 -6.22 0.15 11.27
C PRO A 42 -4.96 -0.40 10.57
N VAL A 43 -3.78 -0.05 11.08
CA VAL A 43 -2.52 -0.54 10.50
C VAL A 43 -2.44 -2.08 10.52
N SER A 44 -3.03 -2.74 11.52
CA SER A 44 -3.12 -4.21 11.62
C SER A 44 -3.82 -4.90 10.44
N ASP A 45 -4.59 -4.16 9.64
CA ASP A 45 -5.25 -4.73 8.46
C ASP A 45 -4.28 -4.95 7.29
N PHE A 46 -3.06 -4.40 7.36
CA PHE A 46 -2.03 -4.58 6.35
C PHE A 46 -1.27 -5.87 6.64
N GLN A 47 -1.61 -6.91 5.89
CA GLN A 47 -1.08 -8.26 6.04
C GLN A 47 -0.58 -8.67 4.66
N GLY A 48 0.71 -8.43 4.40
CA GLY A 48 1.18 -8.34 3.03
C GLY A 48 2.53 -8.95 2.76
N VAL A 49 2.88 -8.86 1.49
CA VAL A 49 4.21 -9.23 0.99
C VAL A 49 4.71 -8.22 -0.04
N ASN A 50 6.03 -8.05 -0.13
CA ASN A 50 6.66 -7.32 -1.23
C ASN A 50 6.70 -8.20 -2.49
N TRP A 51 6.39 -7.62 -3.64
CA TRP A 51 6.54 -8.26 -4.95
C TRP A 51 7.55 -7.47 -5.78
N ALA A 52 8.76 -8.01 -5.87
CA ALA A 52 9.95 -7.24 -6.23
C ALA A 52 10.56 -7.64 -7.58
N ASP A 53 11.36 -6.71 -8.12
CA ASP A 53 12.26 -6.96 -9.24
C ASP A 53 13.35 -7.96 -8.82
N PRO A 54 13.69 -8.97 -9.65
CA PRO A 54 14.79 -9.88 -9.36
C PRO A 54 16.12 -9.19 -9.02
N ARG A 55 16.37 -8.00 -9.57
CA ARG A 55 17.63 -7.25 -9.45
C ARG A 55 17.83 -6.49 -8.13
N ASP A 56 16.85 -6.49 -7.21
CA ASP A 56 16.79 -5.73 -5.95
C ASP A 56 16.09 -4.36 -6.04
N ASN A 57 16.19 -3.58 -4.95
CA ASN A 57 15.62 -2.25 -4.72
C ASN A 57 16.16 -1.14 -5.63
N TYR A 58 17.03 -1.45 -6.57
CA TYR A 58 17.71 -0.47 -7.41
C TYR A 58 17.69 -0.90 -8.87
N ALA A 59 17.19 -0.03 -9.75
CA ALA A 59 17.24 -0.21 -11.19
C ALA A 59 17.24 1.15 -11.90
N ASP A 60 18.20 1.37 -12.79
CA ASP A 60 18.25 2.58 -13.64
C ASP A 60 17.11 2.64 -14.66
N ASP A 61 16.62 1.48 -15.07
CA ASP A 61 15.49 1.33 -15.97
C ASP A 61 14.20 0.99 -15.20
N ALA A 62 13.18 0.48 -15.89
CA ALA A 62 11.95 0.11 -15.22
C ALA A 62 12.20 -0.99 -14.18
N VAL A 63 11.72 -0.80 -12.94
CA VAL A 63 11.54 -1.88 -11.96
C VAL A 63 10.44 -2.83 -12.44
N VAL A 64 10.78 -4.09 -12.68
CA VAL A 64 9.92 -5.13 -13.26
C VAL A 64 9.75 -6.28 -12.25
N PRO A 65 8.63 -6.34 -11.53
CA PRO A 65 8.38 -7.42 -10.58
C PRO A 65 8.46 -8.82 -11.20
N SER A 66 8.97 -9.76 -10.41
CA SER A 66 9.19 -11.15 -10.81
C SER A 66 7.96 -11.78 -11.46
N GLY A 67 8.13 -12.33 -12.67
CA GLY A 67 7.03 -12.91 -13.47
C GLY A 67 6.44 -11.95 -14.52
N LEU A 68 6.72 -10.65 -14.44
CA LEU A 68 6.34 -9.66 -15.45
C LEU A 68 7.47 -9.43 -16.48
N SER A 69 7.14 -8.72 -17.56
CA SER A 69 8.09 -8.28 -18.58
C SER A 69 7.70 -6.91 -19.12
N THR A 70 8.70 -6.09 -19.51
CA THR A 70 8.46 -4.84 -20.23
C THR A 70 7.82 -5.05 -21.61
N SER A 71 7.90 -6.27 -22.15
CA SER A 71 7.23 -6.67 -23.39
C SER A 71 5.76 -7.08 -23.20
N ASP A 72 5.30 -7.27 -21.96
CA ASP A 72 3.92 -7.67 -21.70
C ASP A 72 2.95 -6.55 -22.08
N SER A 73 1.83 -6.93 -22.71
CA SER A 73 0.68 -6.04 -22.83
C SER A 73 -0.02 -5.85 -21.48
N TYR A 74 -0.86 -4.81 -21.35
CA TYR A 74 -1.71 -4.64 -20.16
C TYR A 74 -2.51 -5.92 -19.83
N ALA A 75 -3.12 -6.55 -20.83
CA ALA A 75 -3.92 -7.76 -20.63
C ALA A 75 -3.08 -8.94 -20.13
N THR A 76 -1.85 -9.08 -20.65
CA THR A 76 -0.90 -10.10 -20.20
C THR A 76 -0.45 -9.83 -18.77
N THR A 77 -0.04 -8.60 -18.45
CA THR A 77 0.35 -8.20 -17.09
C THR A 77 -0.79 -8.42 -16.10
N TYR A 78 -2.01 -8.02 -16.46
CA TYR A 78 -3.19 -8.22 -15.61
C TYR A 78 -3.45 -9.71 -15.34
N ALA A 79 -3.40 -10.57 -16.37
CA ALA A 79 -3.63 -12.01 -16.21
C ALA A 79 -2.56 -12.67 -15.33
N LYS A 80 -1.28 -12.36 -15.56
CA LYS A 80 -0.15 -12.84 -14.74
C LYS A 80 -0.28 -12.38 -13.29
N SER A 81 -0.55 -11.09 -13.09
CA SER A 81 -0.72 -10.50 -11.76
C SER A 81 -1.93 -11.08 -11.03
N ARG A 82 -3.01 -11.40 -11.76
CA ARG A 82 -4.15 -12.12 -11.19
C ARG A 82 -3.72 -13.52 -10.71
N ALA A 83 -2.86 -14.24 -11.41
CA ALA A 83 -2.39 -15.53 -10.91
C ALA A 83 -1.50 -15.36 -9.65
N ILE A 84 -0.52 -14.46 -9.71
CA ILE A 84 0.45 -14.23 -8.62
C ILE A 84 -0.24 -13.72 -7.35
N VAL A 85 -1.06 -12.67 -7.45
CA VAL A 85 -1.81 -12.14 -6.29
C VAL A 85 -2.83 -13.16 -5.76
N GLY A 86 -3.34 -14.05 -6.62
CA GLY A 86 -4.16 -15.19 -6.18
C GLY A 86 -3.37 -16.13 -5.26
N GLY A 87 -2.15 -16.48 -5.65
CA GLY A 87 -1.26 -17.30 -4.81
C GLY A 87 -0.92 -16.62 -3.48
N PHE A 88 -0.68 -15.31 -3.45
CA PHE A 88 -0.50 -14.60 -2.18
C PHE A 88 -1.75 -14.62 -1.30
N ALA A 89 -2.94 -14.50 -1.90
CA ALA A 89 -4.21 -14.55 -1.18
C ALA A 89 -4.46 -15.93 -0.55
N GLU A 90 -4.10 -17.02 -1.25
CA GLU A 90 -4.18 -18.39 -0.73
C GLU A 90 -3.28 -18.60 0.50
N LEU A 91 -2.22 -17.80 0.62
CA LEU A 91 -1.31 -17.79 1.78
C LEU A 91 -1.75 -16.77 2.86
N GLY A 92 -2.94 -16.19 2.76
CA GLY A 92 -3.48 -15.27 3.77
C GLY A 92 -3.07 -13.80 3.63
N ALA A 93 -2.30 -13.44 2.60
CA ALA A 93 -2.00 -12.02 2.35
C ALA A 93 -3.23 -11.29 1.80
N ASN A 94 -3.34 -10.00 2.13
CA ASN A 94 -4.37 -9.08 1.65
C ASN A 94 -3.77 -7.74 1.15
N THR A 95 -2.44 -7.64 1.16
CA THR A 95 -1.68 -6.44 0.79
C THR A 95 -0.48 -6.84 -0.05
N VAL A 96 -0.17 -6.04 -1.07
CA VAL A 96 1.06 -6.18 -1.85
C VAL A 96 1.76 -4.83 -1.94
N ARG A 97 3.07 -4.82 -1.71
CA ARG A 97 3.92 -3.64 -1.97
C ARG A 97 4.64 -3.84 -3.30
N LEU A 98 4.50 -2.85 -4.17
CA LEU A 98 4.98 -2.85 -5.55
C LEU A 98 5.95 -1.69 -5.75
N PRO A 99 7.11 -1.95 -6.38
CA PRO A 99 8.08 -0.90 -6.65
C PRO A 99 7.60 0.01 -7.79
N VAL A 100 7.90 1.29 -7.68
CA VAL A 100 7.77 2.28 -8.77
C VAL A 100 9.05 3.09 -8.85
N ASN A 101 9.43 3.49 -10.05
CA ASN A 101 10.47 4.50 -10.26
C ASN A 101 10.12 5.34 -11.49
N PRO A 102 10.83 6.45 -11.74
CA PRO A 102 10.56 7.30 -12.88
C PRO A 102 10.59 6.54 -14.21
N SER A 103 11.52 5.60 -14.40
CA SER A 103 11.64 4.79 -15.62
C SER A 103 10.40 3.92 -15.86
N SER A 104 9.84 3.29 -14.82
CA SER A 104 8.61 2.48 -14.90
C SER A 104 7.37 3.30 -15.24
N VAL A 105 7.25 4.51 -14.70
CA VAL A 105 5.99 5.30 -14.71
C VAL A 105 5.99 6.39 -15.79
N ASN A 106 7.12 7.06 -16.00
CA ASN A 106 7.24 8.09 -17.03
C ASN A 106 7.42 7.47 -18.42
N GLY A 107 7.99 6.26 -18.49
CA GLY A 107 8.24 5.50 -19.71
C GLY A 107 7.03 4.75 -20.28
N SER A 108 7.29 3.93 -21.30
CA SER A 108 6.26 3.14 -22.01
C SER A 108 5.70 1.99 -21.18
N PHE A 109 6.49 1.45 -20.25
CA PHE A 109 6.11 0.32 -19.38
C PHE A 109 4.88 0.62 -18.53
N TRP A 110 4.65 1.88 -18.15
CA TRP A 110 3.52 2.28 -17.31
C TRP A 110 2.17 1.76 -17.82
N LYS A 111 1.97 1.77 -19.14
CA LYS A 111 0.71 1.34 -19.75
C LYS A 111 0.38 -0.11 -19.42
N SER A 112 1.38 -1.01 -19.43
CA SER A 112 1.19 -2.40 -19.06
C SER A 112 1.30 -2.63 -17.56
N TYR A 113 2.19 -1.92 -16.86
CA TYR A 113 2.42 -2.09 -15.43
C TYR A 113 1.17 -1.80 -14.57
N ARG A 114 0.31 -0.87 -15.00
CA ARG A 114 -1.01 -0.66 -14.36
C ARG A 114 -1.84 -1.93 -14.24
N GLY A 115 -1.67 -2.90 -15.15
CA GLY A 115 -2.34 -4.20 -15.08
C GLY A 115 -2.03 -4.96 -13.79
N ALA A 116 -0.86 -4.77 -13.18
CA ALA A 116 -0.51 -5.39 -11.90
C ALA A 116 -1.27 -4.76 -10.73
N ILE A 117 -1.33 -3.42 -10.70
CA ILE A 117 -2.04 -2.64 -9.69
C ILE A 117 -3.55 -2.91 -9.78
N ASP A 118 -4.10 -2.89 -10.98
CA ASP A 118 -5.52 -3.13 -11.23
C ASP A 118 -5.91 -4.56 -10.86
N ALA A 119 -5.11 -5.57 -11.24
CA ALA A 119 -5.40 -6.96 -10.89
C ALA A 119 -5.36 -7.21 -9.38
N ALA A 120 -4.43 -6.56 -8.67
CA ALA A 120 -4.35 -6.67 -7.21
C ALA A 120 -5.57 -6.02 -6.54
N THR A 121 -5.90 -4.77 -6.89
CA THR A 121 -7.05 -4.07 -6.28
C THR A 121 -8.40 -4.70 -6.63
N ALA A 122 -8.53 -5.28 -7.84
CA ALA A 122 -9.70 -6.07 -8.25
C ALA A 122 -9.89 -7.34 -7.41
N LYS A 123 -8.80 -7.92 -6.87
CA LYS A 123 -8.85 -9.01 -5.89
C LYS A 123 -9.14 -8.58 -4.46
N GLY A 124 -9.27 -7.28 -4.22
CA GLY A 124 -9.45 -6.75 -2.88
C GLY A 124 -8.15 -6.45 -2.14
N PHE A 125 -6.98 -6.63 -2.76
CA PHE A 125 -5.72 -6.29 -2.13
C PHE A 125 -5.58 -4.79 -1.95
N LYS A 126 -4.98 -4.40 -0.82
CA LYS A 126 -4.35 -3.10 -0.66
C LYS A 126 -3.03 -3.11 -1.45
N VAL A 127 -2.74 -2.07 -2.20
CA VAL A 127 -1.52 -1.93 -3.01
C VAL A 127 -0.72 -0.73 -2.51
N ILE A 128 0.47 -0.98 -1.97
CA ILE A 128 1.42 0.08 -1.61
C ILE A 128 2.34 0.28 -2.82
N LEU A 129 2.41 1.51 -3.33
CA LEU A 129 3.36 1.90 -4.37
C LEU A 129 4.51 2.65 -3.70
N GLY A 130 5.71 2.06 -3.69
CA GLY A 130 6.91 2.64 -3.09
C GLY A 130 7.92 3.09 -4.13
N TYR A 131 8.39 4.34 -4.04
CA TYR A 131 9.45 4.84 -4.92
C TYR A 131 10.80 4.20 -4.55
N TRP A 132 11.42 3.54 -5.51
CA TRP A 132 12.74 2.93 -5.39
C TRP A 132 13.76 3.72 -6.22
N GLU A 133 14.89 4.06 -5.62
CA GLU A 133 15.98 4.82 -6.23
C GLU A 133 16.55 4.08 -7.46
N ALA A 134 17.15 4.82 -8.39
CA ALA A 134 17.89 4.22 -9.48
C ALA A 134 19.18 3.51 -8.99
N ASP A 135 19.79 2.72 -9.86
CA ASP A 135 21.06 1.99 -9.59
C ASP A 135 22.28 2.83 -9.99
N ASN A 136 22.22 4.14 -9.74
CA ASN A 136 23.23 5.12 -10.11
C ASN A 136 24.05 5.56 -8.87
N THR A 137 23.43 6.27 -7.95
CA THR A 137 24.04 6.86 -6.76
C THR A 137 23.84 5.97 -5.55
N LYS A 138 22.67 5.33 -5.42
CA LYS A 138 22.29 4.49 -4.27
C LYS A 138 22.60 5.20 -2.96
N ASP A 139 22.30 6.49 -2.91
CA ASP A 139 22.65 7.36 -1.79
C ASP A 139 21.45 7.62 -0.87
N GLY A 140 20.29 7.04 -1.17
CA GLY A 140 19.08 7.20 -0.38
C GLY A 140 18.44 8.57 -0.59
N LYS A 141 18.63 9.18 -1.78
CA LYS A 141 18.00 10.44 -2.18
C LYS A 141 17.20 10.33 -3.48
N ILE A 142 16.34 11.32 -3.69
CA ILE A 142 15.66 11.51 -4.97
C ILE A 142 16.69 12.02 -5.99
N ASP A 143 16.97 11.20 -7.01
CA ASP A 143 17.96 11.49 -8.06
C ASP A 143 17.63 12.75 -8.88
N ASP A 144 16.41 12.80 -9.42
CA ASP A 144 15.91 13.89 -10.26
C ASP A 144 14.51 14.30 -9.79
N GLN A 145 14.45 15.44 -9.08
CA GLN A 145 13.21 15.95 -8.51
C GLN A 145 12.11 16.10 -9.56
N ALA A 146 12.44 16.57 -10.77
CA ALA A 146 11.45 16.80 -11.82
C ALA A 146 10.84 15.49 -12.36
N SER A 147 11.64 14.43 -12.54
CA SER A 147 11.15 13.11 -12.96
C SER A 147 10.36 12.42 -11.86
N TRP A 148 10.79 12.57 -10.61
CA TRP A 148 10.07 12.06 -9.44
C TRP A 148 8.70 12.76 -9.28
N ASP A 149 8.64 14.09 -9.43
CA ASP A 149 7.39 14.85 -9.40
C ASP A 149 6.43 14.40 -10.53
N ARG A 150 6.95 14.21 -11.74
CA ARG A 150 6.15 13.70 -12.88
C ARG A 150 5.61 12.29 -12.63
N MET A 151 6.42 11.41 -12.03
CA MET A 151 6.01 10.07 -11.66
C MET A 151 4.85 10.11 -10.65
N TRP A 152 5.00 10.86 -9.55
CA TRP A 152 3.94 10.94 -8.54
C TRP A 152 2.69 11.64 -9.05
N ALA A 153 2.81 12.66 -9.90
CA ALA A 153 1.64 13.27 -10.56
C ALA A 153 0.88 12.25 -11.42
N ARG A 154 1.58 11.38 -12.16
CA ARG A 154 0.95 10.30 -12.96
C ARG A 154 0.28 9.24 -12.09
N ILE A 155 0.98 8.76 -11.05
CA ILE A 155 0.45 7.75 -10.12
C ILE A 155 -0.79 8.28 -9.40
N THR A 156 -0.68 9.47 -8.79
CA THR A 156 -1.79 10.05 -8.00
C THR A 156 -2.97 10.43 -8.89
N SER A 157 -2.75 10.93 -10.10
CA SER A 157 -3.84 11.16 -11.07
C SER A 157 -4.57 9.86 -11.45
N ALA A 158 -3.84 8.76 -11.64
CA ALA A 158 -4.43 7.48 -12.00
C ALA A 158 -5.18 6.80 -10.83
N TYR A 159 -4.71 6.94 -9.60
CA TYR A 159 -5.16 6.11 -8.47
C TYR A 159 -5.73 6.88 -7.27
N ALA A 160 -5.83 8.22 -7.33
CA ALA A 160 -6.48 8.99 -6.26
C ALA A 160 -7.91 8.50 -5.96
N GLY A 161 -8.67 8.04 -6.96
CA GLY A 161 -10.02 7.50 -6.77
C GLY A 161 -10.08 6.06 -6.23
N ASN A 162 -8.97 5.31 -6.22
CA ASN A 162 -8.94 3.92 -5.80
C ASN A 162 -8.55 3.80 -4.32
N SER A 163 -9.53 3.56 -3.44
CA SER A 163 -9.32 3.51 -1.98
C SER A 163 -8.37 2.40 -1.52
N LYS A 164 -8.01 1.45 -2.38
CA LYS A 164 -7.07 0.36 -2.08
C LYS A 164 -5.62 0.68 -2.46
N VAL A 165 -5.35 1.81 -3.11
CA VAL A 165 -3.98 2.23 -3.46
C VAL A 165 -3.43 3.19 -2.42
N TYR A 166 -2.24 2.87 -1.94
CA TYR A 166 -1.46 3.59 -0.94
C TYR A 166 -0.15 4.07 -1.57
N PHE A 167 0.37 5.18 -1.07
CA PHE A 167 1.49 5.91 -1.67
C PHE A 167 2.61 6.06 -0.64
N GLU A 168 3.78 5.56 -0.98
CA GLU A 168 4.99 5.68 -0.18
C GLU A 168 6.00 6.52 -0.96
N PRO A 169 6.18 7.82 -0.61
CA PRO A 169 6.93 8.77 -1.43
C PRO A 169 8.38 8.35 -1.73
N MET A 170 8.99 7.55 -0.85
CA MET A 170 10.34 7.04 -0.99
C MET A 170 10.60 5.86 -0.06
N ASN A 171 11.23 4.82 -0.60
CA ASN A 171 11.86 3.73 0.11
C ASN A 171 13.21 4.19 0.71
N GLU A 172 13.45 3.86 1.98
CA GLU A 172 14.75 3.99 2.65
C GLU A 172 15.48 5.33 2.40
N PRO A 173 15.01 6.46 2.96
CA PRO A 173 15.57 7.80 2.74
C PRO A 173 16.87 8.04 3.52
N PHE A 174 17.85 7.13 3.45
CA PHE A 174 19.04 7.14 4.32
C PHE A 174 20.06 8.23 4.00
N GLY A 175 19.98 8.83 2.81
CA GLY A 175 20.84 9.94 2.41
C GLY A 175 20.46 11.28 3.02
N TYR A 176 19.22 11.41 3.51
CA TYR A 176 18.73 12.64 4.11
C TYR A 176 19.02 12.68 5.61
N THR A 177 19.32 13.87 6.12
CA THR A 177 19.18 14.11 7.55
C THR A 177 17.71 13.93 7.98
N SER A 178 17.50 13.73 9.28
CA SER A 178 16.14 13.57 9.84
C SER A 178 15.21 14.73 9.47
N GLU A 179 15.71 15.97 9.48
CA GLU A 179 14.92 17.16 9.14
C GLU A 179 14.63 17.24 7.63
N GLU A 180 15.64 17.05 6.79
CA GLU A 180 15.48 17.09 5.33
C GLU A 180 14.46 16.06 4.83
N TRP A 181 14.48 14.84 5.37
CA TRP A 181 13.51 13.82 5.00
C TRP A 181 12.08 14.25 5.34
N ARG A 182 11.85 14.75 6.56
CA ARG A 182 10.52 15.21 6.96
C ARG A 182 10.04 16.41 6.15
N ASP A 183 10.96 17.27 5.72
CA ASP A 183 10.65 18.37 4.82
C ASP A 183 10.26 17.89 3.42
N VAL A 184 10.95 16.86 2.87
CA VAL A 184 10.55 16.19 1.62
C VAL A 184 9.14 15.60 1.76
N ALA A 185 8.89 14.84 2.82
CA ALA A 185 7.59 14.22 3.08
C ALA A 185 6.46 15.25 3.23
N ALA A 186 6.69 16.33 3.99
CA ALA A 186 5.71 17.41 4.18
C ALA A 186 5.41 18.15 2.87
N ARG A 187 6.43 18.37 2.02
CA ARG A 187 6.24 18.96 0.68
C ARG A 187 5.41 18.04 -0.21
N TRP A 188 5.69 16.73 -0.23
CA TRP A 188 4.89 15.77 -1.01
C TRP A 188 3.41 15.81 -0.61
N LEU A 189 3.11 15.82 0.70
CA LEU A 189 1.74 15.92 1.21
C LEU A 189 1.05 17.23 0.81
N THR A 190 1.80 18.33 0.71
CA THR A 190 1.28 19.63 0.27
C THR A 190 0.94 19.61 -1.23
N THR A 191 1.85 19.05 -2.05
CA THR A 191 1.66 18.89 -3.51
C THR A 191 0.49 17.97 -3.82
N HIS A 192 0.37 16.85 -3.11
CA HIS A 192 -0.65 15.81 -3.33
C HIS A 192 -1.78 15.85 -2.29
N ARG A 193 -2.15 17.04 -1.81
CA ARG A 193 -3.16 17.26 -0.73
C ARG A 193 -4.54 16.64 -0.96
N PHE A 194 -4.86 16.25 -2.18
CA PHE A 194 -6.11 15.57 -2.55
C PHE A 194 -6.08 14.06 -2.24
N ILE A 195 -4.90 13.50 -1.93
CA ILE A 195 -4.76 12.16 -1.40
C ILE A 195 -5.06 12.21 0.11
N PRO A 196 -6.05 11.45 0.61
CA PRO A 196 -6.27 11.26 2.03
C PRO A 196 -4.99 10.79 2.71
N ARG A 197 -4.64 11.44 3.83
CA ARG A 197 -3.35 11.25 4.50
C ARG A 197 -3.17 9.82 5.01
N ASP A 198 -4.27 9.15 5.38
CA ASP A 198 -4.30 7.75 5.81
C ASP A 198 -4.00 6.75 4.67
N ARG A 199 -3.86 7.22 3.43
CA ARG A 199 -3.35 6.44 2.28
C ARG A 199 -1.88 6.72 1.96
N VAL A 200 -1.18 7.48 2.79
CA VAL A 200 0.23 7.81 2.60
C VAL A 200 1.07 7.12 3.68
N LEU A 201 2.10 6.38 3.28
CA LEU A 201 3.09 5.77 4.17
C LEU A 201 4.37 6.59 4.05
N ILE A 202 4.82 7.20 5.15
CA ILE A 202 6.10 7.91 5.17
C ILE A 202 7.14 6.98 5.79
N GLY A 203 8.21 6.65 5.06
CA GLY A 203 9.35 5.91 5.60
C GLY A 203 9.90 6.56 6.86
N GLY A 204 10.41 5.75 7.79
CA GLY A 204 11.25 6.25 8.88
C GLY A 204 12.50 6.98 8.36
N ILE A 205 13.32 7.49 9.27
CA ILE A 205 14.65 8.03 8.88
C ILE A 205 15.64 6.89 8.61
N LYS A 206 16.82 7.22 8.05
CA LYS A 206 17.85 6.23 7.67
C LYS A 206 17.25 5.22 6.67
N TYR A 207 17.51 3.92 6.82
CA TYR A 207 16.90 2.85 6.02
C TYR A 207 15.45 2.57 6.45
N SER A 208 14.64 3.61 6.68
CA SER A 208 13.31 3.49 7.29
C SER A 208 13.31 2.80 8.68
N GLU A 209 14.44 2.85 9.40
CA GLU A 209 14.67 2.00 10.58
C GLU A 209 14.31 2.67 11.92
N ASP A 210 13.99 3.97 11.92
CA ASP A 210 13.52 4.70 13.10
C ASP A 210 12.36 5.62 12.71
N VAL A 211 11.18 5.35 13.26
CA VAL A 211 9.94 6.05 12.92
C VAL A 211 9.64 7.23 13.85
N LYS A 212 10.36 7.35 14.98
CA LYS A 212 10.02 8.34 16.02
C LYS A 212 10.09 9.79 15.51
N PRO A 213 11.11 10.22 14.75
CA PRO A 213 11.15 11.61 14.27
C PRO A 213 10.01 11.95 13.31
N VAL A 214 9.65 11.01 12.44
CA VAL A 214 8.54 11.17 11.48
C VAL A 214 7.20 11.22 12.20
N CYS A 215 7.02 10.36 13.20
CA CYS A 215 5.83 10.29 14.03
C CYS A 215 5.60 11.56 14.88
N ALA A 216 6.68 12.18 15.37
CA ALA A 216 6.63 13.39 16.18
C ALA A 216 6.37 14.68 15.38
N ASP A 217 6.47 14.63 14.04
CA ASP A 217 6.28 15.81 13.19
C ASP A 217 4.79 16.02 12.86
N SER A 218 4.18 16.99 13.52
CA SER A 218 2.76 17.33 13.32
C SER A 218 2.37 17.65 11.87
N ARG A 219 3.34 18.07 11.03
CA ARG A 219 3.09 18.29 9.58
C ARG A 219 2.78 16.98 8.86
N LEU A 220 3.08 15.84 9.46
CA LEU A 220 2.89 14.49 8.95
C LEU A 220 1.73 13.77 9.67
N ASP A 221 0.97 14.43 10.56
CA ASP A 221 -0.15 13.79 11.26
C ASP A 221 -1.20 13.22 10.30
N GLY A 222 -1.80 12.10 10.70
CA GLY A 222 -2.79 11.37 9.90
C GLY A 222 -2.22 10.47 8.81
N THR A 223 -0.89 10.48 8.56
CA THR A 223 -0.25 9.49 7.69
C THR A 223 0.05 8.19 8.44
N ARG A 224 0.27 7.13 7.67
CA ARG A 224 0.93 5.91 8.15
C ARG A 224 2.44 6.10 8.08
N ILE A 225 3.17 5.24 8.78
CA ILE A 225 4.63 5.28 8.85
C ILE A 225 5.18 3.90 8.50
N ALA A 226 6.12 3.87 7.56
CA ALA A 226 6.79 2.68 7.09
C ALA A 226 8.05 2.44 7.93
N LEU A 227 8.15 1.26 8.53
CA LEU A 227 9.31 0.79 9.30
C LEU A 227 9.92 -0.39 8.54
N HIS A 228 11.23 -0.36 8.38
CA HIS A 228 12.00 -1.52 7.97
C HIS A 228 12.77 -2.06 9.18
N ASN A 229 12.93 -3.38 9.24
CA ASN A 229 13.87 -4.01 10.15
C ASN A 229 14.38 -5.31 9.54
N TYR A 230 15.65 -5.64 9.74
CA TYR A 230 16.24 -6.87 9.23
C TYR A 230 17.23 -7.51 10.19
N GLY A 231 17.17 -8.84 10.27
CA GLY A 231 18.08 -9.63 11.11
C GLY A 231 19.56 -9.46 10.77
N PHE A 232 19.88 -9.22 9.49
CA PHE A 232 21.27 -9.05 9.03
C PHE A 232 21.95 -7.78 9.55
N TRP A 233 21.22 -6.84 10.16
CA TRP A 233 21.83 -5.70 10.87
C TRP A 233 22.59 -6.13 12.12
N HIS A 234 22.24 -7.28 12.70
CA HIS A 234 22.92 -7.88 13.83
C HIS A 234 23.00 -9.39 13.65
N THR A 235 24.07 -9.88 13.01
CA THR A 235 24.23 -11.32 12.73
C THR A 235 24.63 -12.14 13.96
N ASP A 236 25.03 -11.48 15.05
CA ASP A 236 25.45 -12.06 16.32
C ASP A 236 24.30 -12.21 17.33
N TRP A 237 23.16 -11.55 17.10
CA TRP A 237 22.04 -11.57 18.04
C TRP A 237 21.24 -12.85 17.93
N THR A 238 21.17 -13.61 19.02
CA THR A 238 20.46 -14.89 19.09
C THR A 238 19.37 -14.90 20.16
N SER A 239 19.01 -13.73 20.67
CA SER A 239 17.97 -13.55 21.69
C SER A 239 16.72 -12.92 21.08
N VAL A 240 15.57 -13.57 21.29
CA VAL A 240 14.25 -13.03 20.90
C VAL A 240 13.97 -11.71 21.63
N ASP A 241 14.28 -11.64 22.92
CA ASP A 241 14.00 -10.44 23.73
C ASP A 241 14.87 -9.25 23.31
N GLN A 242 16.10 -9.50 22.89
CA GLN A 242 16.99 -8.45 22.38
C GLN A 242 16.43 -7.84 21.09
N TRP A 243 15.97 -8.68 20.15
CA TRP A 243 15.29 -8.21 18.95
C TRP A 243 13.98 -7.48 19.27
N LYS A 244 13.15 -8.00 20.19
CA LYS A 244 11.92 -7.31 20.63
C LYS A 244 12.20 -5.93 21.22
N ALA A 245 13.30 -5.78 21.97
CA ALA A 245 13.71 -4.49 22.52
C ALA A 245 14.09 -3.49 21.42
N ASP A 246 14.85 -3.93 20.39
CA ASP A 246 15.20 -3.10 19.25
C ASP A 246 13.96 -2.62 18.47
N PHE A 247 13.01 -3.52 18.19
CA PHE A 247 11.75 -3.13 17.56
C PHE A 247 10.99 -2.07 18.39
N LYS A 248 10.83 -2.32 19.70
CA LYS A 248 10.10 -1.40 20.60
C LYS A 248 10.79 -0.03 20.68
N GLU A 249 12.12 0.01 20.68
CA GLU A 249 12.89 1.27 20.67
C GLU A 249 12.72 2.04 19.36
N ARG A 250 12.74 1.36 18.21
CA ARG A 250 12.57 1.98 16.89
C ARG A 250 11.15 2.48 16.65
N ILE A 251 10.15 1.81 17.22
CA ILE A 251 8.73 2.17 17.12
C ILE A 251 8.35 3.29 18.11
N GLY A 252 8.87 3.23 19.34
CA GLY A 252 8.46 4.13 20.42
C GLY A 252 6.94 4.08 20.66
N THR A 253 6.29 5.25 20.70
CA THR A 253 4.85 5.39 20.93
C THR A 253 4.01 5.33 19.65
N CYS A 254 4.61 5.00 18.51
CA CYS A 254 4.02 5.21 17.19
C CYS A 254 3.30 4.00 16.60
N ALA A 255 3.15 2.92 17.38
CA ALA A 255 2.59 1.65 16.93
C ALA A 255 1.26 1.78 16.17
N SER A 256 0.36 2.65 16.59
CA SER A 256 -0.95 2.84 15.95
C SER A 256 -0.89 3.39 14.52
N ARG A 257 0.27 3.92 14.08
CA ARG A 257 0.50 4.46 12.74
C ARG A 257 1.55 3.68 11.95
N THR A 258 2.25 2.74 12.59
CA THR A 258 3.37 2.02 11.97
C THR A 258 2.92 0.74 11.27
N ILE A 259 3.45 0.55 10.07
CA ILE A 259 3.44 -0.71 9.33
C ILE A 259 4.91 -1.14 9.21
N LEU A 260 5.23 -2.38 9.60
CA LEU A 260 6.54 -2.99 9.32
C LEU A 260 6.52 -3.48 7.86
N ASP A 261 6.76 -2.58 6.91
CA ASP A 261 6.54 -2.83 5.49
C ASP A 261 7.73 -3.47 4.77
N GLU A 262 8.84 -3.65 5.48
CA GLU A 262 9.89 -4.61 5.14
C GLU A 262 10.48 -5.29 6.37
N PHE A 263 10.45 -6.62 6.33
CA PHE A 263 11.18 -7.50 7.24
C PHE A 263 11.27 -8.89 6.62
N GLY A 264 12.36 -9.61 6.84
CA GLY A 264 12.51 -10.93 6.25
C GLY A 264 13.71 -11.71 6.79
N ALA A 265 13.72 -13.00 6.46
CA ALA A 265 14.82 -13.93 6.71
C ALA A 265 14.83 -15.02 5.62
N THR A 266 15.80 -15.92 5.65
CA THR A 266 15.97 -16.94 4.61
C THR A 266 14.86 -18.00 4.63
N MET A 267 13.96 -17.98 3.66
CA MET A 267 12.86 -18.94 3.53
C MET A 267 13.24 -20.21 2.76
N THR A 268 14.37 -20.25 2.05
CA THR A 268 14.76 -21.40 1.22
C THR A 268 15.75 -22.37 1.88
N SER A 269 16.13 -22.14 3.13
CA SER A 269 17.15 -22.92 3.85
C SER A 269 16.61 -24.16 4.57
N GLY A 270 15.30 -24.24 4.79
CA GLY A 270 14.67 -25.26 5.62
C GLY A 270 14.73 -24.98 7.13
N LEU A 271 15.10 -23.76 7.55
CA LEU A 271 15.00 -23.33 8.94
C LEU A 271 13.56 -23.49 9.47
N ASP A 272 13.43 -23.95 10.71
CA ASP A 272 12.15 -24.03 11.42
C ASP A 272 11.99 -22.82 12.34
N TYR A 273 11.18 -21.85 11.90
CA TYR A 273 10.89 -20.63 12.64
C TYR A 273 9.90 -20.83 13.81
N ASN A 274 9.24 -22.00 13.89
CA ASN A 274 8.41 -22.38 15.04
C ASN A 274 9.20 -23.15 16.10
N GLY A 275 10.40 -23.64 15.74
CA GLY A 275 11.28 -24.40 16.61
C GLY A 275 12.04 -23.55 17.63
N PRO A 276 12.86 -24.19 18.48
CA PRO A 276 13.75 -23.48 19.39
C PRO A 276 14.80 -22.68 18.61
N VAL A 277 15.15 -21.49 19.12
CA VAL A 277 16.13 -20.59 18.50
C VAL A 277 17.48 -21.28 18.22
N ASN A 278 17.97 -22.12 19.14
CA ASN A 278 19.21 -22.90 18.97
C ASN A 278 20.42 -22.10 18.46
N GLY A 279 20.57 -20.84 18.91
CA GLY A 279 21.65 -19.97 18.46
C GLY A 279 21.49 -19.44 17.03
N SER A 280 20.36 -19.66 16.37
CA SER A 280 20.06 -19.08 15.06
C SER A 280 19.56 -17.65 15.18
N ASN A 281 20.31 -16.72 14.60
CA ASN A 281 19.92 -15.31 14.51
C ASN A 281 18.58 -15.14 13.78
N GLU A 282 18.42 -15.78 12.62
CA GLU A 282 17.21 -15.63 11.81
C GLU A 282 15.96 -16.19 12.51
N VAL A 283 16.10 -17.29 13.25
CA VAL A 283 14.97 -17.85 14.03
C VAL A 283 14.59 -16.90 15.16
N ALA A 284 15.57 -16.40 15.92
CA ALA A 284 15.32 -15.39 16.95
C ALA A 284 14.65 -14.13 16.37
N TYR A 285 15.16 -13.66 15.23
CA TYR A 285 14.68 -12.46 14.54
C TYR A 285 13.22 -12.60 14.09
N ILE A 286 12.89 -13.65 13.33
CA ILE A 286 11.52 -13.85 12.83
C ILE A 286 10.55 -14.06 13.99
N GLN A 287 10.94 -14.78 15.04
CA GLN A 287 10.10 -14.93 16.23
C GLN A 287 9.83 -13.58 16.89
N ALA A 288 10.87 -12.79 17.12
CA ALA A 288 10.76 -11.46 17.72
C ALA A 288 9.92 -10.48 16.88
N ALA A 289 10.15 -10.43 15.56
CA ALA A 289 9.42 -9.55 14.65
C ALA A 289 7.92 -9.87 14.66
N THR A 290 7.57 -11.15 14.48
CA THR A 290 6.17 -11.59 14.38
C THR A 290 5.42 -11.51 15.72
N ASP A 291 6.10 -11.76 16.84
CA ASP A 291 5.55 -11.50 18.17
C ASP A 291 5.30 -10.02 18.39
N THR A 292 6.26 -9.15 18.02
CA THR A 292 6.12 -7.69 18.19
C THR A 292 4.97 -7.16 17.37
N ILE A 293 4.83 -7.59 16.10
CA ILE A 293 3.70 -7.22 15.24
C ILE A 293 2.38 -7.57 15.94
N ARG A 294 2.27 -8.78 16.48
CA ARG A 294 1.07 -9.26 17.16
C ARG A 294 0.78 -8.48 18.46
N GLU A 295 1.80 -8.30 19.30
CA GLU A 295 1.76 -7.63 20.60
C GLU A 295 1.34 -6.17 20.46
N LEU A 296 1.93 -5.44 19.50
CA LEU A 296 1.70 -4.02 19.30
C LEU A 296 0.56 -3.71 18.31
N GLY A 297 0.01 -4.73 17.65
CA GLY A 297 -1.07 -4.58 16.68
C GLY A 297 -0.64 -3.85 15.40
N LEU A 298 0.59 -4.11 14.94
CA LEU A 298 1.12 -3.51 13.71
C LEU A 298 0.53 -4.20 12.47
N GLY A 299 0.56 -3.48 11.35
CA GLY A 299 0.55 -4.13 10.05
C GLY A 299 1.94 -4.60 9.67
N SER A 300 2.04 -5.58 8.77
CA SER A 300 3.34 -5.98 8.23
C SER A 300 3.28 -6.42 6.77
N VAL A 301 4.37 -6.18 6.04
CA VAL A 301 4.56 -6.58 4.65
C VAL A 301 5.91 -7.31 4.55
N TYR A 302 5.86 -8.63 4.40
CA TYR A 302 7.05 -9.48 4.42
C TYR A 302 7.94 -9.26 3.18
N TRP A 303 9.26 -9.19 3.38
CA TRP A 303 10.24 -9.07 2.30
C TRP A 303 10.92 -10.42 1.99
N PRO A 304 10.84 -10.87 0.72
CA PRO A 304 9.75 -10.64 -0.22
C PRO A 304 8.77 -11.83 -0.24
N GLY A 305 7.55 -11.57 -0.70
CA GLY A 305 6.63 -12.64 -1.06
C GLY A 305 7.11 -13.37 -2.30
N LEU A 306 7.58 -12.60 -3.28
CA LEU A 306 8.17 -13.11 -4.50
C LEU A 306 9.27 -12.18 -5.04
N ARG A 307 10.49 -12.72 -5.12
CA ARG A 307 11.60 -12.18 -5.90
C ARG A 307 12.42 -13.35 -6.45
N ASN A 308 12.45 -13.52 -7.77
CA ASN A 308 13.16 -14.64 -8.38
C ASN A 308 14.65 -14.60 -8.04
N GLY A 309 15.20 -15.71 -7.53
CA GLY A 309 16.60 -15.82 -7.14
C GLY A 309 16.91 -15.34 -5.71
N ASP A 310 15.93 -14.85 -4.97
CA ASP A 310 16.10 -14.40 -3.59
C ASP A 310 15.79 -15.51 -2.58
N THR A 311 16.74 -15.81 -1.69
CA THR A 311 16.62 -16.83 -0.65
C THR A 311 15.62 -16.44 0.44
N TYR A 312 15.28 -15.16 0.58
CA TYR A 312 14.28 -14.66 1.52
C TYR A 312 12.85 -14.86 1.02
N SER A 313 12.67 -15.13 -0.28
CA SER A 313 11.34 -15.24 -0.89
C SER A 313 10.46 -16.26 -0.18
N LEU A 314 9.30 -15.83 0.31
CA LEU A 314 8.28 -16.71 0.89
C LEU A 314 7.79 -17.75 -0.13
N THR A 315 7.75 -17.36 -1.41
CA THR A 315 7.29 -18.22 -2.49
C THR A 315 8.24 -18.29 -3.67
N THR A 316 8.20 -19.40 -4.39
CA THR A 316 8.84 -19.56 -5.70
C THR A 316 7.78 -19.54 -6.80
N LEU A 317 8.00 -18.73 -7.85
CA LEU A 317 7.14 -18.68 -9.02
C LEU A 317 7.21 -20.00 -9.81
N GLN A 318 6.06 -20.50 -10.24
CA GLN A 318 5.92 -21.70 -11.06
C GLN A 318 5.07 -21.40 -12.31
N GLY A 319 5.24 -22.22 -13.34
CA GLY A 319 4.48 -22.12 -14.59
C GLY A 319 5.05 -21.10 -15.58
N THR A 320 4.32 -20.86 -16.68
CA THR A 320 4.76 -20.00 -17.79
C THR A 320 3.60 -19.23 -18.44
N GLY A 321 3.93 -18.17 -19.17
CA GLY A 321 2.93 -17.32 -19.81
C GLY A 321 2.01 -16.68 -18.78
N THR A 322 0.70 -16.88 -18.93
CA THR A 322 -0.32 -16.41 -17.96
C THR A 322 -0.78 -17.51 -17.00
N ARG A 323 -0.26 -18.74 -17.12
CA ARG A 323 -0.55 -19.86 -16.23
C ARG A 323 0.53 -19.95 -15.15
N LEU A 324 0.53 -18.95 -14.27
CA LEU A 324 1.47 -18.85 -13.16
C LEU A 324 0.84 -19.40 -11.88
N SER A 325 1.66 -19.86 -10.95
CA SER A 325 1.27 -20.24 -9.58
C SER A 325 2.44 -19.98 -8.64
N LEU A 326 2.17 -19.97 -7.33
CA LEU A 326 3.20 -19.77 -6.30
C LEU A 326 3.35 -21.06 -5.49
N LYS A 327 4.60 -21.49 -5.30
CA LYS A 327 4.94 -22.58 -4.38
C LYS A 327 5.49 -21.97 -3.09
N LEU A 328 4.93 -22.34 -1.94
CA LEU A 328 5.47 -21.94 -0.64
C LEU A 328 6.86 -22.55 -0.41
N ASN A 329 7.80 -21.75 0.07
CA ASN A 329 9.17 -22.18 0.36
C ASN A 329 9.35 -22.67 1.80
N ASN A 330 8.67 -22.06 2.78
CA ASN A 330 8.79 -22.42 4.19
C ASN A 330 7.44 -22.36 4.92
N GLN A 331 6.96 -23.51 5.40
CA GLN A 331 5.72 -23.58 6.16
C GLN A 331 5.83 -22.86 7.51
N SER A 332 6.91 -23.09 8.27
CA SER A 332 7.09 -22.44 9.58
C SER A 332 7.19 -20.92 9.46
N GLY A 333 7.81 -20.41 8.39
CA GLY A 333 7.84 -18.98 8.10
C GLY A 333 6.44 -18.40 7.85
N LEU A 334 5.61 -19.11 7.08
CA LEU A 334 4.21 -18.73 6.88
C LEU A 334 3.40 -18.76 8.18
N ASP A 335 3.58 -19.79 9.00
CA ASP A 335 2.89 -19.91 10.30
C ASP A 335 3.21 -18.71 11.20
N ARG A 336 4.47 -18.24 11.20
CA ARG A 336 4.88 -17.04 11.93
C ARG A 336 4.23 -15.76 11.38
N LEU A 337 3.99 -15.66 10.07
CA LEU A 337 3.23 -14.55 9.49
C LEU A 337 1.76 -14.61 9.90
N HIS A 338 1.11 -15.78 9.87
CA HIS A 338 -0.26 -15.95 10.35
C HIS A 338 -0.38 -15.63 11.85
N TRP A 339 0.61 -16.04 12.65
CA TRP A 339 0.70 -15.65 14.05
C TRP A 339 0.72 -14.13 14.24
N ALA A 340 1.56 -13.42 13.47
CA ALA A 340 1.64 -11.96 13.49
C ALA A 340 0.30 -11.32 13.10
N TRP A 341 -0.35 -11.85 12.08
CA TRP A 341 -1.60 -11.34 11.50
C TRP A 341 -2.87 -11.77 12.25
N LYS A 342 -2.75 -12.61 13.27
CA LYS A 342 -3.87 -13.16 14.05
C LYS A 342 -4.87 -13.94 13.17
N GLN A 343 -4.36 -14.69 12.19
CA GLN A 343 -5.14 -15.56 11.31
C GLN A 343 -5.29 -16.97 11.85
#